data_AF-A0A536WQ51-F1
#
_entry.id   AF-A0A536WQ51-F1
#
_cell.length_a   1.000
_cell.length_b   1.000
_cell.length_c   1.000
_cell.angle_alpha   90.00
_cell.angle_beta   90.00
_cell.angle_gamma   90.00
#
_symmetry.space_group_name_H-M   'P 1'
#
loop_
_entity.id
_entity.type
_entity.pdbx_description
1 polymer ?
#
loop_
_entity_poly.entity_id
_entity_poly.type
_entity_poly.pdbx_seq_one_letter_code
_entity_poly.pdbx_strand_id
1 'polypeptide(L)'
;MGDVLSLVEEARKTVDVDEAKKFAEKLKKGKGFDLEDFKQQIGQMRKMGGISSMIDKLPAQFAPAAQSAQMDEKQLRRVEGIINSMTPAERMRPEILKASRKRRIAAGAGVPVQEVNRLLNQFEQTREMMKKMQKGGLAKMMRGMRGFMPGMRSGLFSPAQMRVGDVRLL
;
A
#
# COMPACT_ATOMS: atom_id res chain seq x y z
N MET A 1 -27.33 24.07 5.04
CA MET A 1 -26.10 24.75 4.58
C MET A 1 -25.02 24.44 5.61
N GLY A 2 -23.87 23.94 5.16
CA GLY A 2 -22.88 23.19 5.98
C GLY A 2 -23.31 21.73 6.00
N ASP A 3 -22.60 20.73 5.46
CA ASP A 3 -21.15 20.58 5.51
C ASP A 3 -20.64 19.65 4.38
N VAL A 4 -21.27 19.72 3.21
CA VAL A 4 -20.84 18.92 2.05
C VAL A 4 -19.63 19.56 1.35
N LEU A 5 -19.44 20.86 1.53
CA LEU A 5 -18.25 21.57 1.06
C LEU A 5 -17.05 21.38 2.00
N SER A 6 -17.25 21.21 3.32
CA SER A 6 -16.14 20.90 4.24
C SER A 6 -15.59 19.50 4.02
N LEU A 7 -16.45 18.51 3.76
CA LEU A 7 -16.04 17.14 3.43
C LEU A 7 -15.27 17.06 2.10
N VAL A 8 -15.57 17.95 1.16
CA VAL A 8 -14.89 18.04 -0.14
C VAL A 8 -13.60 18.86 -0.07
N GLU A 9 -13.47 19.81 0.87
CA GLU A 9 -12.21 20.51 1.17
C GLU A 9 -11.28 19.69 2.08
N GLU A 10 -11.80 18.86 2.99
CA GLU A 10 -11.04 17.94 3.84
C GLU A 10 -10.57 16.71 3.06
N ALA A 11 -11.33 16.25 2.06
CA ALA A 11 -10.89 15.25 1.08
C ALA A 11 -9.73 15.71 0.18
N ARG A 12 -9.49 17.04 0.07
CA ARG A 12 -8.31 17.59 -0.62
C ARG A 12 -7.09 17.75 0.29
N LYS A 13 -7.21 17.57 1.61
CA LYS A 13 -6.18 18.01 2.58
C LYS A 13 -5.26 16.93 3.17
N THR A 14 -5.46 15.64 2.93
CA THR A 14 -4.58 14.63 3.56
C THR A 14 -4.25 13.45 2.65
N VAL A 15 -3.09 13.57 1.99
CA VAL A 15 -2.17 12.47 1.57
C VAL A 15 -2.73 11.67 0.37
N ASP A 16 -2.15 11.63 -0.83
CA ASP A 16 -0.82 11.05 -1.04
C ASP A 16 -0.38 11.10 -2.53
N VAL A 17 -0.62 12.18 -3.28
CA VAL A 17 -0.22 12.19 -4.71
C VAL A 17 1.30 12.13 -4.85
N ASP A 18 2.03 12.81 -3.95
CA ASP A 18 3.48 12.89 -4.03
C ASP A 18 4.20 11.71 -3.37
N GLU A 19 3.72 11.12 -2.26
CA GLU A 19 4.33 9.88 -1.76
C GLU A 19 3.91 8.68 -2.61
N ALA A 20 2.70 8.65 -3.19
CA ALA A 20 2.34 7.65 -4.20
C ALA A 20 3.22 7.74 -5.46
N LYS A 21 3.55 8.96 -5.93
CA LYS A 21 4.52 9.16 -7.04
C LYS A 21 5.93 8.69 -6.64
N LYS A 22 6.42 9.09 -5.47
CA LYS A 22 7.74 8.65 -4.97
C LYS A 22 7.82 7.14 -4.79
N PHE A 23 6.74 6.54 -4.29
CA PHE A 23 6.59 5.10 -4.15
C PHE A 23 6.61 4.44 -5.54
N ALA A 24 5.76 4.88 -6.47
CA ALA A 24 5.74 4.38 -7.85
C ALA A 24 7.10 4.52 -8.55
N GLU A 25 7.81 5.63 -8.34
CA GLU A 25 9.17 5.82 -8.82
C GLU A 25 10.18 4.87 -8.17
N LYS A 26 10.13 4.67 -6.85
CA LYS A 26 10.99 3.69 -6.16
C LYS A 26 10.77 2.29 -6.71
N LEU A 27 9.50 1.91 -6.90
CA LEU A 27 9.13 0.63 -7.49
C LEU A 27 9.65 0.48 -8.93
N LYS A 28 9.53 1.52 -9.75
CA LYS A 28 10.10 1.56 -11.10
C LYS A 28 11.63 1.49 -11.11
N LYS A 29 12.29 2.11 -10.13
CA LYS A 29 13.75 2.13 -9.96
C LYS A 29 14.30 0.81 -9.37
N GLY A 30 13.45 -0.18 -9.11
CA GLY A 30 13.85 -1.48 -8.55
C GLY A 30 14.35 -1.41 -7.10
N LYS A 31 14.25 -0.24 -6.46
CA LYS A 31 14.47 -0.08 -5.02
C LYS A 31 13.23 -0.64 -4.34
N GLY A 32 13.24 -1.95 -4.10
CA GLY A 32 12.11 -2.68 -3.55
C GLY A 32 11.63 -2.11 -2.21
N PHE A 33 10.45 -2.55 -1.78
CA PHE A 33 9.85 -2.17 -0.52
C PHE A 33 10.78 -2.49 0.67
N ASP A 34 11.15 -1.46 1.43
CA ASP A 34 12.09 -1.53 2.57
C ASP A 34 11.40 -1.21 3.92
N LEU A 35 12.15 -1.30 5.03
CA LEU A 35 11.58 -1.06 6.37
C LEU A 35 11.27 0.42 6.64
N GLU A 36 11.86 1.36 5.90
CA GLU A 36 11.53 2.78 6.01
C GLU A 36 10.16 3.04 5.36
N ASP A 37 9.91 2.44 4.20
CA ASP A 37 8.59 2.48 3.56
C ASP A 37 7.52 1.83 4.46
N PHE A 38 7.84 0.69 5.06
CA PHE A 38 6.94 0.02 6.01
C PHE A 38 6.62 0.90 7.24
N LYS A 39 7.62 1.59 7.78
CA LYS A 39 7.41 2.55 8.88
C LYS A 39 6.51 3.70 8.48
N GLN A 40 6.69 4.26 7.28
CA GLN A 40 5.86 5.35 6.78
C GLN A 40 4.40 4.93 6.68
N GLN A 41 4.12 3.75 6.14
CA GLN A 41 2.77 3.19 6.05
C GLN A 41 2.11 3.02 7.43
N ILE A 42 2.85 2.49 8.42
CA ILE A 42 2.36 2.37 9.80
C ILE A 42 2.07 3.74 10.41
N GLY A 43 2.95 4.72 10.16
CA GLY A 43 2.78 6.10 10.64
C GLY A 43 1.53 6.77 10.04
N GLN A 44 1.29 6.58 8.75
CA GLN A 44 0.08 7.05 8.06
C GLN A 44 -1.19 6.39 8.66
N MET A 45 -1.18 5.06 8.83
CA MET A 45 -2.29 4.34 9.46
C MET A 45 -2.60 4.85 10.87
N ARG A 46 -1.57 5.15 11.68
CA ARG A 46 -1.76 5.75 13.01
C ARG A 46 -2.38 7.15 12.93
N LYS A 47 -1.90 8.02 12.03
CA LYS A 47 -2.43 9.39 11.86
C LYS A 47 -3.90 9.41 11.47
N MET A 48 -4.37 8.39 10.75
CA MET A 48 -5.78 8.25 10.37
C MET A 48 -6.68 7.74 11.51
N GLY A 49 -6.16 7.51 12.72
CA GLY A 49 -6.91 6.98 13.87
C GLY A 49 -6.82 5.47 14.06
N GLY A 50 -5.85 4.81 13.39
CA GLY A 50 -5.61 3.37 13.50
C GLY A 50 -6.66 2.51 12.78
N ILE A 51 -6.65 1.21 13.06
CA ILE A 51 -7.64 0.28 12.49
C ILE A 51 -9.04 0.56 13.04
N SER A 52 -9.16 1.03 14.29
CA SER A 52 -10.44 1.37 14.91
C SER A 52 -11.22 2.42 14.12
N SER A 53 -10.59 3.52 13.69
CA SER A 53 -11.28 4.54 12.90
C SER A 53 -11.67 4.07 11.49
N MET A 54 -10.96 3.09 10.93
CA MET A 54 -11.35 2.41 9.70
C MET A 54 -12.53 1.45 9.93
N ILE A 55 -12.56 0.74 11.06
CA ILE A 55 -13.67 -0.15 11.45
C ILE A 55 -14.97 0.64 11.60
N ASP A 56 -14.91 1.81 12.23
CA ASP A 56 -16.08 2.68 12.42
C ASP A 56 -16.67 3.17 11.09
N LYS A 57 -15.89 3.11 10.01
CA LYS A 57 -16.28 3.47 8.64
C LYS A 57 -16.55 2.25 7.75
N LEU A 58 -16.32 1.02 8.24
CA LEU A 58 -16.58 -0.20 7.48
C LEU A 58 -18.06 -0.63 7.60
N PRO A 59 -18.68 -1.13 6.53
CA PRO A 59 -20.02 -1.71 6.60
C PRO A 59 -20.08 -2.84 7.64
N ALA A 60 -21.17 -2.89 8.42
CA ALA A 60 -21.30 -3.78 9.58
C ALA A 60 -20.99 -5.27 9.31
N GLN A 61 -21.23 -5.73 8.07
CA GLN A 61 -20.92 -7.09 7.61
C GLN A 61 -19.42 -7.45 7.63
N PHE A 62 -18.52 -6.47 7.69
CA PHE A 62 -17.06 -6.68 7.73
C PHE A 62 -16.46 -6.45 9.14
N ALA A 63 -17.26 -6.00 10.11
CA ALA A 63 -16.80 -5.71 11.46
C ALA A 63 -16.14 -6.90 12.18
N PRO A 64 -16.63 -8.16 12.08
CA PRO A 64 -16.02 -9.29 12.78
C PRO A 64 -14.60 -9.64 12.27
N ALA A 65 -14.38 -9.54 10.96
CA ALA A 65 -13.07 -9.77 10.34
C ALA A 65 -12.07 -8.64 10.66
N ALA A 66 -12.59 -7.43 10.92
CA ALA A 66 -11.77 -6.29 11.27
C ALA A 66 -11.42 -6.25 12.77
N GLN A 67 -12.32 -6.74 13.64
CA GLN A 67 -12.04 -6.93 15.07
C GLN A 67 -10.93 -7.96 15.32
N SER A 68 -10.85 -9.03 14.53
CA SER A 68 -9.73 -9.99 14.61
C SER A 68 -8.42 -9.44 14.03
N ALA A 69 -8.51 -8.46 13.12
CA ALA A 69 -7.37 -7.72 12.56
C ALA A 69 -6.99 -6.48 13.38
N GLN A 70 -7.62 -6.26 14.53
CA GLN A 70 -7.41 -5.09 15.37
C GLN A 70 -5.99 -5.12 15.97
N MET A 71 -5.03 -4.56 15.22
CA MET A 71 -3.74 -4.19 15.76
C MET A 71 -3.97 -3.06 16.75
N ASP A 72 -3.80 -3.37 18.04
CA ASP A 72 -3.84 -2.40 19.11
C ASP A 72 -2.85 -1.26 18.78
N GLU A 73 -3.27 -0.01 18.98
CA GLU A 73 -2.44 1.17 18.78
C GLU A 73 -1.09 1.07 19.53
N LYS A 74 -1.09 0.37 20.68
CA LYS A 74 0.13 0.01 21.42
C LYS A 74 1.09 -0.86 20.62
N GLN A 75 0.59 -1.81 19.84
CA GLN A 75 1.40 -2.65 18.96
C GLN A 75 1.99 -1.84 17.81
N LEU A 76 1.22 -0.94 17.20
CA LEU A 76 1.72 -0.05 16.14
C LEU A 76 2.85 0.86 16.66
N ARG A 77 2.69 1.45 17.84
CA ARG A 77 3.75 2.22 18.52
C ARG A 77 4.99 1.37 18.79
N ARG A 78 4.82 0.12 19.23
CA ARG A 78 5.93 -0.81 19.46
C ARG A 78 6.70 -1.11 18.17
N VAL A 79 5.99 -1.39 17.08
CA VAL A 79 6.60 -1.66 15.77
C VAL A 79 7.41 -0.44 15.31
N GLU A 80 6.86 0.77 15.40
CA GLU A 80 7.58 2.00 15.07
C GLU A 80 8.82 2.19 15.95
N GLY A 81 8.73 1.95 17.26
CA GLY A 81 9.85 2.01 18.19
C GLY A 81 10.98 1.03 17.85
N ILE A 82 10.65 -0.18 17.41
CA ILE A 82 11.63 -1.16 16.93
C ILE A 82 12.34 -0.67 15.68
N ILE A 83 11.61 -0.14 14.69
CA ILE A 83 12.22 0.36 13.44
C ILE A 83 13.10 1.59 13.74
N ASN A 84 12.67 2.47 14.65
CA ASN A 84 13.45 3.64 15.07
C ASN A 84 14.79 3.25 15.70
N SER A 85 14.89 2.08 16.34
CA SER A 85 16.12 1.54 16.93
C SER A 85 17.09 0.91 15.92
N MET A 86 16.71 0.88 14.63
CA MET A 86 17.56 0.44 13.53
C MET A 86 18.34 1.60 12.91
N THR A 87 19.52 1.30 12.40
CA THR A 87 20.31 2.22 11.57
C THR A 87 19.72 2.32 10.15
N PRO A 88 20.01 3.41 9.39
CA PRO A 88 19.53 3.54 8.01
C PRO A 88 19.92 2.37 7.10
N ALA A 89 21.15 1.86 7.27
CA ALA A 89 21.64 0.72 6.50
C ALA A 89 20.82 -0.57 6.77
N GLU A 90 20.37 -0.76 8.00
CA GLU A 90 19.55 -1.92 8.39
C GLU A 90 18.11 -1.79 7.90
N ARG A 91 17.57 -0.56 7.82
CA ARG A 91 16.22 -0.34 7.28
C ARG A 91 16.15 -0.56 5.77
N MET A 92 17.17 -0.10 5.04
CA MET A 92 17.27 -0.32 3.60
C MET A 92 17.57 -1.77 3.24
N ARG A 93 18.30 -2.50 4.10
CA ARG A 93 18.75 -3.88 3.86
C ARG A 93 18.43 -4.79 5.04
N PRO A 94 17.18 -5.22 5.20
CA PRO A 94 16.75 -6.07 6.32
C PRO A 94 17.50 -7.41 6.40
N GLU A 95 18.08 -7.90 5.30
CA GLU A 95 18.84 -9.14 5.22
C GLU A 95 20.10 -9.18 6.09
N ILE A 96 20.65 -8.01 6.46
CA ILE A 96 21.84 -7.90 7.31
C ILE A 96 21.51 -8.07 8.80
N LEU A 97 20.22 -8.08 9.17
CA LEU A 97 19.75 -8.21 10.55
C LEU A 97 19.92 -9.64 11.07
N LYS A 98 21.16 -9.97 11.45
CA LYS A 98 21.52 -11.21 12.16
C LYS A 98 21.33 -11.07 13.67
N ALA A 99 21.60 -12.15 14.42
CA ALA A 99 21.34 -12.24 15.86
C ALA A 99 21.91 -11.06 16.68
N SER A 100 23.16 -10.67 16.44
CA SER A 100 23.81 -9.55 17.16
C SER A 100 23.05 -8.22 16.99
N ARG A 101 22.69 -7.87 15.74
CA ARG A 101 21.92 -6.65 15.44
C ARG A 101 20.52 -6.70 16.04
N LYS A 102 19.84 -7.85 15.94
CA LYS A 102 18.50 -8.03 16.54
C LYS A 102 18.52 -7.83 18.05
N ARG A 103 19.56 -8.30 18.76
CA ARG A 103 19.73 -8.06 20.21
C ARG A 103 19.92 -6.58 20.52
N ARG A 104 20.77 -5.88 19.76
CA ARG A 104 20.98 -4.42 19.92
C ARG A 104 19.67 -3.63 19.70
N ILE A 105 18.93 -3.96 18.64
CA ILE A 105 17.65 -3.31 18.31
C ILE A 105 16.62 -3.58 19.42
N ALA A 106 16.52 -4.82 19.88
CA ALA A 106 15.62 -5.22 20.96
C ALA A 106 15.92 -4.42 22.26
N ALA A 107 17.20 -4.31 22.63
CA ALA A 107 17.62 -3.51 23.77
C ALA A 107 17.31 -2.01 23.59
N GLY A 108 17.60 -1.44 22.42
CA GLY A 108 17.30 -0.03 22.11
C GLY A 108 15.80 0.30 22.11
N ALA A 109 14.96 -0.66 21.72
CA ALA A 109 13.51 -0.51 21.70
C ALA A 109 12.82 -0.92 23.00
N GLY A 110 13.54 -1.48 23.98
CA GLY A 110 12.97 -1.96 25.24
C GLY A 110 12.03 -3.16 25.09
N VAL A 111 12.31 -4.05 24.13
CA VAL A 111 11.47 -5.23 23.82
C VAL A 111 12.30 -6.51 23.77
N PRO A 112 11.69 -7.70 23.90
CA PRO A 112 12.40 -8.95 23.67
C PRO A 112 12.73 -9.15 22.18
N VAL A 113 13.80 -9.89 21.89
CA VAL A 113 14.26 -10.22 20.53
C VAL A 113 13.17 -10.90 19.68
N GLN A 114 12.25 -11.61 20.33
CA GLN A 114 11.11 -12.26 19.69
C GLN A 114 10.20 -11.24 18.98
N GLU A 115 10.00 -10.04 19.55
CA GLU A 115 9.19 -8.98 18.93
C GLU A 115 9.86 -8.44 17.68
N VAL A 116 11.19 -8.32 17.68
CA VAL A 116 11.95 -7.95 16.48
C VAL A 116 11.78 -9.01 15.38
N ASN A 117 11.80 -10.30 15.73
CA ASN A 117 11.56 -11.38 14.75
C ASN A 117 10.13 -11.33 14.19
N ARG A 118 9.12 -11.11 15.03
CA ARG A 118 7.73 -10.99 14.59
C ARG A 118 7.54 -9.85 13.60
N LEU A 119 8.12 -8.68 13.89
CA LEU A 119 8.11 -7.53 13.00
C LEU A 119 8.76 -7.89 11.64
N LEU A 120 9.94 -8.51 11.65
CA LEU A 120 10.62 -8.87 10.40
C LEU A 120 9.81 -9.87 9.57
N ASN A 121 9.10 -10.80 10.21
CA ASN A 121 8.21 -11.73 9.53
C ASN A 121 6.99 -10.99 8.92
N GLN A 122 6.38 -10.07 9.65
CA GLN A 122 5.27 -9.25 9.14
C GLN A 122 5.72 -8.40 7.93
N PHE A 123 6.87 -7.75 8.05
CA PHE A 123 7.47 -7.00 6.96
C PHE A 123 7.72 -7.88 5.73
N GLU A 124 8.24 -9.10 5.90
CA GLU A 124 8.48 -10.01 4.79
C GLU A 124 7.18 -10.38 4.06
N GLN A 125 6.11 -10.68 4.80
CA GLN A 125 4.79 -10.96 4.23
C GLN A 125 4.26 -9.77 3.41
N THR A 126 4.36 -8.55 3.95
CA THR A 126 3.99 -7.33 3.23
C THR A 126 4.86 -7.13 1.99
N ARG A 127 6.17 -7.35 2.10
CA ARG A 127 7.13 -7.24 1.00
C ARG A 127 6.82 -8.22 -0.12
N GLU A 128 6.49 -9.46 0.20
CA GLU A 128 6.06 -10.47 -0.78
C GLU A 128 4.78 -10.08 -1.48
N MET A 129 3.79 -9.56 -0.73
CA MET A 129 2.55 -9.06 -1.29
C MET A 129 2.80 -7.90 -2.27
N MET A 130 3.65 -6.94 -1.89
CA MET A 130 4.05 -5.82 -2.75
C MET A 130 4.77 -6.29 -4.02
N LYS A 131 5.68 -7.27 -3.91
CA LYS A 131 6.34 -7.89 -5.07
C LYS A 131 5.32 -8.56 -6.01
N LYS A 132 4.34 -9.28 -5.46
CA LYS A 132 3.26 -9.92 -6.25
C LYS A 132 2.41 -8.86 -6.97
N MET A 133 2.14 -7.74 -6.31
CA MET A 133 1.40 -6.62 -6.91
C MET A 133 2.19 -5.96 -8.06
N GLN A 134 3.49 -5.71 -7.86
CA GLN A 134 4.39 -5.14 -8.87
C GLN A 134 4.56 -6.03 -10.10
N LYS A 135 4.59 -7.35 -9.93
CA LYS A 135 4.68 -8.33 -11.03
C LYS A 135 3.38 -8.49 -11.83
N GLY A 136 2.47 -7.52 -11.77
CA GLY A 136 1.24 -7.50 -12.55
C GLY A 136 0.03 -8.12 -11.86
N GLY A 137 0.06 -8.31 -10.54
CA GLY A 137 -1.10 -8.79 -9.77
C GLY A 137 -2.35 -7.93 -9.99
N LEU A 138 -2.20 -6.61 -10.06
CA LEU A 138 -3.30 -5.68 -10.35
C LEU A 138 -3.81 -5.81 -11.80
N ALA A 139 -2.90 -5.97 -12.77
CA ALA A 139 -3.24 -6.16 -14.18
C ALA A 139 -3.87 -7.53 -14.47
N LYS A 140 -3.54 -8.56 -13.67
CA LYS A 140 -4.13 -9.90 -13.73
C LYS A 140 -5.49 -9.93 -13.02
N MET A 141 -5.63 -9.22 -11.90
CA MET A 141 -6.90 -9.01 -11.21
C MET A 141 -7.88 -8.20 -12.07
N MET A 142 -7.44 -7.12 -12.71
CA MET A 142 -8.26 -6.37 -13.69
C MET A 142 -8.61 -7.21 -14.92
N ARG A 143 -7.71 -8.07 -15.41
CA ARG A 143 -8.05 -9.02 -16.49
C ARG A 143 -9.07 -10.07 -16.04
N GLY A 144 -8.97 -10.58 -14.81
CA GLY A 144 -9.95 -11.50 -14.23
C GLY A 144 -11.31 -10.85 -14.02
N MET A 145 -11.33 -9.58 -13.59
CA MET A 145 -12.56 -8.80 -13.43
C MET A 145 -13.20 -8.42 -14.78
N ARG A 146 -12.38 -8.14 -15.80
CA ARG A 146 -12.84 -7.96 -17.19
C ARG A 146 -13.37 -9.25 -17.82
N GLY A 147 -12.99 -10.42 -17.30
CA GLY A 147 -13.59 -11.72 -17.65
C GLY A 147 -14.95 -11.97 -17.00
N PHE A 148 -15.25 -11.30 -15.89
CA PHE A 148 -16.55 -11.35 -15.18
C PHE A 148 -17.57 -10.31 -15.65
N MET A 149 -17.16 -9.40 -16.54
CA MET A 149 -18.06 -8.42 -17.18
C MET A 149 -18.12 -8.67 -18.71
N PRO A 150 -18.69 -9.81 -19.16
CA PRO A 150 -18.96 -10.06 -20.57
C PRO A 150 -20.09 -9.13 -21.02
N GLY A 151 -19.75 -7.91 -21.46
CA GLY A 151 -20.76 -6.96 -21.94
C GLY A 151 -20.23 -5.58 -22.33
N MET A 152 -19.11 -5.13 -21.78
CA MET A 152 -18.55 -3.80 -22.09
C MET A 152 -17.57 -3.84 -23.27
N ARG A 153 -17.94 -4.61 -24.31
CA ARG A 153 -17.40 -4.56 -25.67
C ARG A 153 -18.50 -4.09 -26.63
N SER A 154 -19.20 -3.02 -26.28
CA SER A 154 -20.08 -2.31 -27.22
C SER A 154 -19.40 -1.04 -27.73
N GLY A 155 -18.94 -1.10 -28.98
CA GLY A 155 -19.42 -0.11 -29.95
C GLY A 155 -18.64 1.18 -30.19
N LEU A 156 -17.43 1.40 -29.68
CA LEU A 156 -16.60 2.51 -30.17
C LEU A 156 -15.30 1.98 -30.76
N PHE A 157 -15.02 2.36 -32.02
CA PHE A 157 -13.99 1.87 -32.93
C PHE A 157 -14.43 0.70 -33.83
N SER A 158 -15.41 0.97 -34.70
CA SER A 158 -15.42 0.41 -36.04
C SER A 158 -14.84 1.46 -37.00
N PRO A 159 -13.65 1.28 -37.59
CA PRO A 159 -13.19 2.11 -38.69
C PRO A 159 -13.86 1.62 -39.98
N ALA A 160 -15.13 2.00 -40.16
CA ALA A 160 -15.81 1.85 -41.43
C ALA A 160 -15.31 2.94 -42.40
N GLN A 161 -14.65 2.49 -43.46
CA GLN A 161 -14.66 3.09 -44.80
C GLN A 161 -14.30 4.58 -44.91
N MET A 162 -13.00 4.87 -45.11
CA MET A 162 -12.62 5.92 -46.06
C MET A 162 -12.50 5.29 -47.45
N ARG A 163 -13.55 5.46 -48.26
CA ARG A 163 -13.42 5.53 -49.72
C ARG A 163 -13.90 6.92 -50.14
N VAL A 164 -12.96 7.82 -50.35
CA VAL A 164 -13.11 8.98 -51.23
C VAL A 164 -12.33 8.54 -52.48
N GLY A 165 -12.98 8.08 -53.53
CA GLY A 165 -13.88 8.87 -54.35
C GLY A 165 -13.11 9.18 -55.63
N ASP A 166 -13.29 8.33 -56.65
CA ASP A 166 -12.85 8.56 -58.02
C ASP A 166 -13.20 9.99 -58.44
N VAL A 167 -12.18 10.79 -58.75
CA VAL A 167 -12.35 12.00 -59.55
C VAL A 167 -11.59 11.78 -60.85
N ARG A 168 -12.32 11.22 -61.82
CA ARG A 168 -12.07 11.44 -63.24
C ARG A 168 -12.29 12.93 -63.52
N LEU A 169 -11.30 13.62 -64.07
CA LEU A 169 -11.47 14.71 -65.02
C LEU A 169 -10.13 15.05 -65.68
N LEU A 170 -10.08 14.72 -66.98
CA LEU A 170 -9.18 15.18 -68.07
C LEU A 170 -7.72 14.74 -68.03
#